data_AF-A0A970DM28-F1
#
_entry.id   AF-A0A970DM28-F1
#
_cell.length_a   1.000
_cell.length_b   1.000
_cell.length_c   1.000
_cell.angle_alpha   90.00
_cell.angle_beta   90.00
_cell.angle_gamma   90.00
#
_symmetry.space_group_name_H-M   'P 1'
#
loop_
_entity.id
_entity.type
_entity.pdbx_description
1 polymer ?
#
loop_
_entity_poly.entity_id
_entity_poly.type
_entity_poly.pdbx_seq_one_letter_code
_entity_poly.pdbx_strand_id
1 'polypeptide(L)'
;MTLILARKNHPKIFNQDKSIVYLESICMLKRIKDKNNIIIIDNLSINDDGTVEELDFFFEEVLISIKVKLIITNTINQKLIDIVKFHQIPLIVI
;
A
#
# COMPACT_ATOMS: atom_id res chain seq x y z
N MET A 1 9.46 7.17 3.99
CA MET A 1 8.07 7.39 4.47
C MET A 1 7.31 6.08 4.54
N THR A 2 6.37 5.96 5.47
CA THR A 2 5.46 4.81 5.61
C THR A 2 4.10 5.18 5.05
N LEU A 3 3.56 4.36 4.15
CA LEU A 3 2.23 4.48 3.61
C LEU A 3 1.34 3.40 4.21
N ILE A 4 0.14 3.77 4.63
CA ILE A 4 -0.86 2.85 5.15
C ILE A 4 -2.02 2.83 4.16
N LEU A 5 -2.26 1.66 3.58
CA LEU A 5 -3.46 1.31 2.84
C LEU A 5 -4.41 0.65 3.84
N ALA A 6 -5.50 1.33 4.16
CA ALA A 6 -6.51 0.82 5.07
C ALA A 6 -7.90 1.22 4.56
N ARG A 7 -8.93 0.55 5.08
CA ARG A 7 -10.34 0.85 4.77
C ARG A 7 -10.66 2.33 4.97
N LYS A 8 -11.62 2.88 4.20
CA LYS A 8 -11.96 4.32 4.20
C LYS A 8 -12.32 4.88 5.59
N ASN A 9 -12.87 4.04 6.48
CA ASN A 9 -13.26 4.42 7.84
C ASN A 9 -12.21 4.04 8.90
N HIS A 10 -10.99 3.67 8.50
CA HIS A 10 -9.96 3.24 9.42
C HIS A 10 -9.51 4.40 10.34
N PRO A 11 -9.44 4.20 11.68
CA PRO A 11 -8.95 5.22 12.59
C PRO A 11 -7.52 5.65 12.22
N LYS A 12 -7.33 6.94 11.96
CA LYS A 12 -6.01 7.51 11.63
C LYS A 12 -5.22 7.84 12.89
N ILE A 13 -4.82 6.81 13.64
CA ILE A 13 -4.18 6.92 14.95
C ILE A 13 -2.85 7.71 14.88
N PHE A 14 -2.17 7.68 13.73
CA PHE A 14 -0.90 8.36 13.52
C PHE A 14 -0.99 9.63 12.64
N ASN A 15 -2.15 10.29 12.59
CA ASN A 15 -2.38 11.43 11.69
C ASN A 15 -1.46 12.65 11.92
N GLN A 16 -0.83 12.78 13.09
CA GLN A 16 0.10 13.87 13.40
C GLN A 16 1.54 13.57 12.95
N ASP A 17 1.87 12.30 12.70
CA ASP A 17 3.21 11.91 12.27
C ASP A 17 3.36 12.12 10.76
N LYS A 18 4.22 13.08 10.38
CA LYS A 18 4.49 13.41 8.97
C LYS A 18 5.18 12.29 8.20
N SER A 19 5.74 11.30 8.89
CA SER A 19 6.36 10.14 8.28
C SER A 19 5.36 9.04 7.89
N ILE A 20 4.08 9.20 8.26
CA ILE A 20 3.00 8.25 7.99
C ILE A 20 1.94 8.92 7.10
N VAL A 21 1.56 8.24 6.01
CA VAL A 21 0.52 8.70 5.09
C VAL A 21 -0.54 7.62 4.93
N TYR A 22 -1.78 7.94 5.27
CA TYR A 22 -2.93 7.09 4.92
C TYR A 22 -3.32 7.34 3.47
N LEU A 23 -3.18 6.33 2.63
CA LEU A 23 -3.39 6.44 1.19
C LEU A 23 -4.85 6.13 0.84
N GLU A 24 -5.67 7.18 0.71
CA GLU A 24 -7.10 7.06 0.37
C GLU A 24 -7.38 7.25 -1.12
N SER A 25 -6.43 7.82 -1.85
CA SER A 25 -6.52 8.07 -3.29
C SER A 25 -5.14 8.05 -3.92
N ILE A 26 -5.05 7.49 -5.12
CA ILE A 26 -3.82 7.42 -5.90
C ILE A 26 -3.18 8.80 -6.16
N CYS A 27 -3.99 9.86 -6.24
CA CYS A 27 -3.53 11.23 -6.46
C CYS A 27 -2.57 11.75 -5.36
N MET A 28 -2.63 11.18 -4.15
CA MET A 28 -1.77 11.58 -3.03
C MET A 28 -0.30 11.21 -3.26
N LEU A 29 -0.03 10.19 -4.09
CA LEU A 29 1.34 9.73 -4.39
C LEU A 29 2.20 10.82 -5.04
N LYS A 30 1.58 11.78 -5.75
CA LYS A 30 2.30 12.92 -6.38
C LYS A 30 3.09 13.77 -5.37
N ARG A 31 2.73 13.70 -4.08
CA ARG A 31 3.39 14.45 -3.00
C ARG A 31 4.52 13.67 -2.33
N ILE A 32 4.66 12.38 -2.65
CA ILE A 32 5.63 11.48 -2.05
C ILE A 32 6.92 11.52 -2.87
N LYS A 33 8.00 12.02 -2.26
CA LYS A 33 9.32 12.16 -2.92
C LYS A 33 10.38 11.22 -2.35
N ASP A 34 10.04 10.51 -1.27
CA ASP A 34 10.91 9.55 -0.62
C ASP A 34 11.34 8.42 -1.57
N LYS A 35 12.61 8.03 -1.48
CA LYS A 35 13.18 6.95 -2.30
C LYS A 35 13.05 5.56 -1.67
N ASN A 36 12.66 5.48 -0.40
CA ASN A 36 12.57 4.24 0.37
C ASN A 36 11.24 4.22 1.14
N ASN A 37 10.17 3.84 0.46
CA ASN A 37 8.84 3.78 1.06
C ASN A 37 8.55 2.37 1.61
N ILE A 38 7.85 2.32 2.74
CA ILE A 38 7.27 1.09 3.28
C ILE A 38 5.76 1.20 3.08
N ILE A 39 5.14 0.15 2.55
CA ILE A 39 3.69 0.07 2.45
C ILE A 39 3.20 -0.91 3.52
N ILE A 40 2.18 -0.50 4.27
CA ILE A 40 1.43 -1.35 5.19
C ILE A 40 0.03 -1.49 4.59
N ILE A 41 -0.38 -2.72 4.32
CA ILE A 41 -1.73 -3.08 3.91
C ILE A 41 -2.45 -3.63 5.14
N ASP A 42 -3.43 -2.89 5.65
CA ASP A 42 -4.11 -3.22 6.90
C ASP A 42 -5.57 -3.61 6.64
N ASN A 43 -5.86 -4.90 6.82
CA ASN A 43 -7.18 -5.52 6.67
C ASN A 43 -7.84 -5.23 5.30
N LEU A 44 -7.00 -5.25 4.26
CA LEU A 44 -7.40 -5.10 2.87
C LEU A 44 -6.81 -6.23 2.02
N SER A 45 -7.61 -6.73 1.09
CA SER A 45 -7.16 -7.65 0.05
C SER A 45 -6.86 -6.93 -1.27
N ILE A 46 -6.15 -7.60 -2.18
CA ILE A 46 -6.02 -7.15 -3.57
C ILE A 46 -6.95 -8.01 -4.43
N ASN A 47 -7.96 -7.43 -5.07
CA ASN A 47 -8.88 -8.17 -5.93
C ASN A 47 -8.15 -8.79 -7.13
N ASP A 48 -8.74 -9.80 -7.79
CA ASP A 48 -8.10 -10.54 -8.89
C ASP A 48 -7.69 -9.63 -10.08
N ASP A 49 -8.44 -8.56 -10.31
CA ASP A 49 -8.14 -7.53 -11.31
C ASP A 49 -6.98 -6.60 -10.92
N GLY A 50 -6.46 -6.70 -9.69
CA GLY A 50 -5.38 -5.89 -9.15
C GLY A 50 -5.83 -4.63 -8.40
N THR A 51 -7.14 -4.39 -8.27
CA THR A 51 -7.68 -3.28 -7.47
C THR A 51 -7.51 -3.55 -5.99
N VAL A 52 -7.25 -2.51 -5.19
CA VAL A 52 -7.18 -2.64 -3.73
C VAL A 52 -8.61 -2.63 -3.18
N GLU A 53 -8.95 -3.58 -2.30
CA GLU A 53 -10.30 -3.66 -1.72
C GLU A 53 -10.70 -2.33 -1.07
N GLU A 54 -11.94 -1.89 -1.27
CA GLU A 54 -12.50 -0.62 -0.80
C GLU A 54 -11.81 0.69 -1.28
N LEU A 55 -10.72 0.57 -2.02
CA LEU A 55 -9.95 1.69 -2.56
C LEU A 55 -10.04 1.66 -4.09
N ASP A 56 -10.52 2.75 -4.67
CA ASP A 56 -10.85 2.81 -6.11
C ASP A 56 -9.60 3.02 -7.00
N PHE A 57 -8.54 2.24 -6.79
CA PHE A 57 -7.30 2.27 -7.57
C PHE A 57 -6.56 0.91 -7.57
N PHE A 58 -5.66 0.73 -8.55
CA PHE A 58 -4.85 -0.49 -8.68
C PHE A 58 -3.66 -0.48 -7.73
N PHE A 59 -3.34 -1.62 -7.13
CA PHE A 59 -2.16 -1.72 -6.27
C PHE A 59 -0.87 -1.48 -7.06
N GLU A 60 -0.80 -2.00 -8.29
CA GLU A 60 0.34 -1.82 -9.19
C GLU A 60 0.59 -0.33 -9.53
N GLU A 61 -0.46 0.49 -9.62
CA GLU A 61 -0.31 1.95 -9.81
C GLU A 61 0.49 2.59 -8.67
N VAL A 62 0.32 2.09 -7.43
CA VAL A 62 1.12 2.54 -6.29
C VAL A 62 2.58 2.17 -6.48
N LEU A 63 2.85 0.91 -6.85
CA LEU A 63 4.21 0.37 -6.98
C LEU A 63 5.01 1.01 -8.11
N ILE A 64 4.38 1.39 -9.22
CA ILE A 64 5.06 2.07 -10.33
C ILE A 64 5.26 3.57 -10.06
N SER A 65 4.41 4.17 -9.22
CA SER A 65 4.45 5.61 -8.93
C SER A 65 5.52 5.99 -7.91
N ILE A 66 5.84 5.10 -6.98
CA ILE A 66 6.80 5.35 -5.90
C ILE A 66 7.75 4.17 -5.70
N LYS A 67 8.98 4.45 -5.27
CA LYS A 67 9.92 3.38 -4.94
C LYS A 67 9.56 2.76 -3.58
N VAL A 68 9.14 1.50 -3.62
CA VAL A 68 8.76 0.71 -2.43
C VAL A 68 9.90 -0.25 -2.08
N LYS A 69 10.30 -0.25 -0.81
CA LYS A 69 11.36 -1.13 -0.28
C LYS A 69 10.79 -2.39 0.35
N LEU A 70 9.60 -2.30 0.93
CA LEU A 70 8.99 -3.34 1.74
C LEU A 70 7.47 -3.16 1.75
N ILE A 71 6.75 -4.27 1.66
CA ILE A 71 5.32 -4.34 1.93
C ILE A 71 5.09 -5.19 3.17
N ILE A 72 4.23 -4.73 4.07
CA ILE A 72 3.78 -5.44 5.28
C ILE A 72 2.27 -5.60 5.16
N THR A 73 1.74 -6.78 5.45
CA THR A 73 0.29 -7.03 5.43
C THR A 73 -0.13 -7.98 6.54
N ASN A 74 -1.38 -7.85 7.00
CA ASN A 74 -2.06 -8.88 7.81
C ASN A 74 -3.04 -9.73 6.99
N THR A 75 -3.23 -9.40 5.71
CA THR A 75 -4.12 -10.10 4.79
C THR A 75 -3.35 -10.50 3.54
N ILE A 76 -3.34 -11.80 3.23
CA ILE A 76 -2.64 -12.33 2.06
C ILE A 76 -3.60 -13.03 1.10
N ASN A 77 -3.42 -12.77 -0.19
CA ASN A 77 -4.11 -13.49 -1.24
C ASN A 77 -3.19 -13.69 -2.46
N GLN A 78 -3.58 -14.58 -3.39
CA GLN A 78 -2.72 -14.98 -4.51
C GLN A 78 -2.31 -13.79 -5.40
N LYS A 79 -3.25 -12.88 -5.67
CA LYS A 79 -2.95 -11.71 -6.50
C LYS A 79 -1.87 -10.81 -5.90
N LEU A 80 -1.93 -10.52 -4.59
CA LEU A 80 -0.88 -9.76 -3.92
C LEU A 80 0.48 -10.46 -4.06
N ILE A 81 0.53 -11.78 -3.84
CA ILE A 81 1.75 -12.59 -3.97
C ILE A 81 2.34 -12.48 -5.39
N ASP A 82 1.50 -12.55 -6.41
CA ASP A 82 1.95 -12.47 -7.80
C ASP A 82 2.55 -11.10 -8.11
N ILE A 83 1.89 -10.03 -7.67
CA ILE A 83 2.36 -8.65 -7.84
C ILE A 83 3.70 -8.44 -7.12
N VAL A 84 3.82 -8.79 -5.82
CA VAL A 84 5.09 -8.57 -5.10
C VAL A 84 6.24 -9.41 -5.66
N LYS A 85 5.97 -10.63 -6.13
CA LYS A 85 6.99 -11.45 -6.81
C LYS A 85 7.44 -10.81 -8.12
N PHE A 86 6.50 -10.34 -8.92
CA PHE A 86 6.80 -9.69 -10.20
C PHE A 86 7.67 -8.44 -10.02
N HIS A 87 7.32 -7.58 -9.06
CA HIS A 87 8.11 -6.37 -8.77
C HIS A 87 9.34 -6.63 -7.89
N GLN A 88 9.57 -7.87 -7.45
CA GLN A 88 10.67 -8.27 -6.57
C GLN A 88 10.72 -7.45 -5.26
N ILE A 89 9.54 -7.14 -4.70
CA ILE A 89 9.43 -6.38 -3.45
C ILE A 89 9.27 -7.37 -2.29
N PRO A 90 10.09 -7.25 -1.23
CA PRO A 90 9.90 -8.03 -0.01
C PRO A 90 8.50 -7.86 0.58
N LEU A 91 7.87 -8.98 0.95
CA LEU A 91 6.58 -9.04 1.62
C LEU A 91 6.77 -9.66 3.01
N ILE A 92 6.28 -8.97 4.05
CA ILE A 92 6.17 -9.48 5.42
C ILE A 92 4.69 -9.66 5.75
N VAL A 93 4.35 -10.82 6.31
CA VAL A 93 3.00 -11.12 6.79
C VAL A 93 3.03 -11.11 8.33
N ILE A 94 2.13 -10.35 8.94
CA ILE A 94 2.00 -10.19 10.41
C ILE A 94 0.63 -10.60 10.92
#